data_AF-A0A8B0SQ07-F1
#
_entry.id   AF-A0A8B0SQ07-F1
#
_cell.length_a   1.000
_cell.length_b   1.000
_cell.length_c   1.000
_cell.angle_alpha   90.00
_cell.angle_beta   90.00
_cell.angle_gamma   90.00
#
_symmetry.space_group_name_H-M   'P 1'
#
loop_
_entity.id
_entity.type
_entity.pdbx_description
1 polymer ?
#
loop_
_entity_poly.entity_id
_entity_poly.type
_entity_poly.pdbx_seq_one_letter_code
_entity_poly.pdbx_strand_id
1 'polypeptide(L)'
;MQTDRVVWYNPRPITTDACRVCGNTHHNHLILTVAHWATDLGVMDVAKCGDCGSAWFPNMERFLVPYPDTQIILQDPDFPYYIYHYLEIVGGLDWKVSLLERLPFAQFRSVLEIGCNAGVTLDYCRTQWNAETVIGLEPSAYGVMGSRLLEIPILPQYLHEATSIHDQPFDFIYATEVLEHVPDPLAFLQEIKRSLTPDGILLLTTPRAGALNLQTPAGELLAALSPGAHYFLLSPEKLADLASQAGFAWCHIEPFGMTQVCVLADHPVTLANHVWATPRIRDYYQRKTSQTVADARVLLGHWLNYHTYTCQMELPVEATVIAEIETALQTLFDIDLAQPQGLLERVAATDSLVNLGKVMPYALPYYLYWRGGDYLPVAKLLVLQGLQVDFQNLFVYDALLDKIREAQPLQAQAPTSLYQRFQSQLKRFSDRLVRHNHD
;
A
#
# COMPACT_ATOMS: atom_id res chain seq x y z
N MET A 1 11.26 -12.60 -17.83
CA MET A 1 11.89 -11.54 -16.99
C MET A 1 11.57 -11.63 -15.50
N GLN A 2 10.36 -11.96 -15.03
CA GLN A 2 10.09 -12.10 -13.58
C GLN A 2 10.67 -13.38 -12.95
N THR A 3 10.85 -14.45 -13.73
CA THR A 3 11.31 -15.77 -13.25
C THR A 3 12.75 -15.80 -12.73
N ASP A 4 13.57 -14.81 -13.08
CA ASP A 4 14.98 -14.78 -12.68
C ASP A 4 15.22 -13.99 -11.37
N ARG A 5 14.15 -13.41 -10.79
CA ARG A 5 14.25 -12.59 -9.56
C ARG A 5 14.04 -13.36 -8.27
N VAL A 6 13.40 -14.53 -8.33
CA VAL A 6 13.20 -15.41 -7.17
C VAL A 6 13.55 -16.83 -7.59
N VAL A 7 14.58 -17.42 -6.98
CA VAL A 7 15.06 -18.77 -7.32
C VAL A 7 15.01 -19.65 -6.09
N TRP A 8 14.22 -20.72 -6.15
CA TRP A 8 14.08 -21.66 -5.04
C TRP A 8 15.25 -22.63 -4.97
N TYR A 9 15.76 -22.88 -3.76
CA TYR A 9 16.77 -23.91 -3.55
C TYR A 9 16.17 -25.32 -3.65
N ASN A 10 16.85 -26.19 -4.40
CA ASN A 10 16.53 -27.63 -4.46
C ASN A 10 17.82 -28.47 -4.68
N PRO A 11 18.29 -29.25 -3.68
CA PRO A 11 17.77 -29.35 -2.31
C PRO A 11 18.02 -28.05 -1.53
N ARG A 12 17.35 -27.88 -0.39
CA ARG A 12 17.52 -26.73 0.51
C ARG A 12 18.77 -26.88 1.39
N PRO A 13 19.84 -26.08 1.18
CA PRO A 13 21.04 -26.16 2.00
C PRO A 13 20.75 -25.86 3.47
N ILE A 14 21.50 -26.50 4.37
CA ILE A 14 21.50 -26.13 5.79
C ILE A 14 22.37 -24.87 5.95
N THR A 15 21.92 -23.91 6.77
CA THR A 15 22.75 -22.79 7.23
C THR A 15 22.97 -22.87 8.74
N THR A 16 24.11 -22.33 9.20
CA THR A 16 24.45 -22.16 10.63
C THR A 16 24.26 -20.71 11.09
N ASP A 17 23.83 -19.81 10.20
CA ASP A 17 23.45 -18.45 10.55
C ASP A 17 22.36 -18.49 11.62
N ALA A 18 22.56 -17.68 12.67
CA ALA A 18 21.59 -17.56 13.74
C ALA A 18 20.31 -16.91 13.21
N CYS A 19 19.17 -17.49 13.55
CA CYS A 19 17.88 -16.89 13.26
C CYS A 19 17.79 -15.54 13.97
N ARG A 20 17.58 -14.46 13.21
CA ARG A 20 17.50 -13.10 13.78
C ARG A 20 16.38 -12.93 14.81
N VAL A 21 15.34 -13.73 14.71
CA VAL A 21 14.12 -13.61 15.53
C VAL A 21 14.21 -14.37 16.86
N CYS A 22 14.87 -15.54 16.88
CA CYS A 22 14.91 -16.40 18.08
C CYS A 22 16.32 -16.87 18.50
N GLY A 23 17.35 -16.55 17.72
CA GLY A 23 18.74 -16.95 17.98
C GLY A 23 19.08 -18.39 17.62
N ASN A 24 18.12 -19.22 17.20
CA ASN A 24 18.38 -20.62 16.85
C ASN A 24 19.39 -20.75 15.69
N THR A 25 20.38 -21.64 15.84
CA THR A 25 21.43 -21.95 14.84
C THR A 25 21.32 -23.38 14.28
N HIS A 26 20.32 -24.15 14.72
CA HIS A 26 20.17 -25.57 14.37
C HIS A 26 19.01 -25.80 13.39
N HIS A 27 19.17 -26.73 12.45
CA HIS A 27 18.12 -27.12 11.49
C HIS A 27 17.55 -25.94 10.67
N ASN A 28 18.33 -24.89 10.49
CA ASN A 28 17.98 -23.77 9.63
C ASN A 28 18.31 -24.11 8.18
N HIS A 29 17.47 -23.66 7.24
CA HIS A 29 17.65 -23.95 5.82
C HIS A 29 17.53 -22.70 4.96
N LEU A 30 18.39 -22.58 3.95
CA LEU A 30 18.16 -21.62 2.86
C LEU A 30 17.01 -22.12 1.98
N ILE A 31 16.01 -21.29 1.75
CA ILE A 31 14.78 -21.66 1.03
C ILE A 31 14.72 -21.12 -0.40
N LEU A 32 15.19 -19.89 -0.62
CA LEU A 32 15.28 -19.26 -1.93
C LEU A 32 16.36 -18.18 -1.94
N THR A 33 16.75 -17.73 -3.14
CA THR A 33 17.43 -16.47 -3.37
C THR A 33 16.47 -15.48 -4.01
N VAL A 34 16.68 -14.20 -3.75
CA VAL A 34 15.88 -13.12 -4.32
C VAL A 34 16.75 -11.95 -4.74
N ALA A 35 16.46 -11.36 -5.88
CA ALA A 35 17.15 -10.16 -6.36
C ALA A 35 16.83 -8.95 -5.47
N HIS A 36 17.87 -8.21 -5.09
CA HIS A 36 17.75 -6.94 -4.39
C HIS A 36 17.12 -5.88 -5.32
N TRP A 37 16.38 -4.91 -4.78
CA TRP A 37 15.75 -3.88 -5.63
C TRP A 37 16.75 -2.94 -6.27
N ALA A 38 17.77 -2.53 -5.51
CA ALA A 38 18.98 -1.93 -6.05
C ALA A 38 19.80 -3.06 -6.71
N THR A 39 19.72 -3.14 -8.04
CA THR A 39 20.24 -4.28 -8.82
C THR A 39 21.75 -4.45 -8.73
N ASP A 40 22.46 -3.37 -8.40
CA ASP A 40 23.89 -3.34 -8.13
C ASP A 40 24.28 -4.06 -6.82
N LEU A 41 23.34 -4.23 -5.90
CA LEU A 41 23.54 -5.00 -4.66
C LEU A 41 23.31 -6.51 -4.83
N GLY A 42 22.92 -6.95 -6.03
CA GLY A 42 22.90 -8.37 -6.41
C GLY A 42 21.73 -9.18 -5.84
N VAL A 43 22.01 -10.36 -5.30
CA VAL A 43 21.01 -11.32 -4.80
C VAL A 43 21.22 -11.59 -3.32
N MET A 44 20.12 -11.84 -2.62
CA MET A 44 20.08 -12.13 -1.20
C MET A 44 19.55 -13.54 -0.96
N ASP A 45 20.10 -14.22 0.03
CA ASP A 45 19.57 -15.49 0.51
C ASP A 45 18.40 -15.24 1.47
N VAL A 46 17.41 -16.14 1.43
CA VAL A 46 16.35 -16.20 2.44
C VAL A 46 16.43 -17.54 3.14
N ALA A 47 16.52 -17.50 4.47
CA ALA A 47 16.54 -18.67 5.32
C ALA A 47 15.18 -18.87 6.01
N LYS A 48 14.88 -20.12 6.38
CA LYS A 48 13.76 -20.51 7.22
C LYS A 48 14.26 -21.22 8.47
N CYS A 49 13.69 -20.87 9.61
CA CYS A 49 14.14 -21.32 10.91
C CYS A 49 13.58 -22.71 11.20
N GLY A 50 14.44 -23.63 11.66
CA GLY A 50 14.02 -24.97 12.06
C GLY A 50 13.22 -25.03 13.36
N ASP A 51 13.35 -24.00 14.21
CA ASP A 51 12.71 -23.93 15.53
C ASP A 51 11.44 -23.07 15.48
N CYS A 52 11.59 -21.75 15.31
CA CYS A 52 10.44 -20.84 15.33
C CYS A 52 9.66 -20.76 14.01
N GLY A 53 10.07 -21.44 12.94
CA GLY A 53 9.36 -21.44 11.64
C GLY A 53 9.34 -20.13 10.86
N SER A 54 9.87 -19.03 11.43
CA SER A 54 10.00 -17.73 10.76
C SER A 54 11.07 -17.74 9.66
N ALA A 55 11.00 -16.79 8.74
CA ALA A 55 12.00 -16.60 7.68
C ALA A 55 12.79 -15.31 7.90
N TRP A 56 14.03 -15.24 7.41
CA TRP A 56 14.87 -14.05 7.50
C TRP A 56 15.93 -14.00 6.41
N PHE A 57 16.54 -12.83 6.25
CA PHE A 57 17.71 -12.63 5.38
C PHE A 57 19.01 -12.78 6.18
N PRO A 58 19.82 -13.82 5.93
CA PRO A 58 21.16 -13.89 6.49
C PRO A 58 21.99 -12.69 6.00
N ASN A 59 22.77 -12.07 6.90
CA ASN A 59 23.62 -10.91 6.60
C ASN A 59 22.87 -9.67 6.06
N MET A 60 21.60 -9.48 6.45
CA MET A 60 20.77 -8.34 6.05
C MET A 60 21.48 -6.97 6.17
N GLU A 61 22.34 -6.80 7.17
CA GLU A 61 23.09 -5.56 7.44
C GLU A 61 23.96 -5.11 6.27
N ARG A 62 24.38 -6.05 5.39
CA ARG A 62 25.18 -5.73 4.20
C ARG A 62 24.34 -5.21 3.05
N PHE A 63 23.04 -5.46 3.07
CA PHE A 63 22.11 -5.18 1.98
C PHE A 63 21.05 -4.15 2.36
N LEU A 64 20.98 -3.74 3.62
CA LEU A 64 19.99 -2.78 4.08
C LEU A 64 20.19 -1.42 3.40
N VAL A 65 19.12 -0.92 2.79
CA VAL A 65 19.08 0.44 2.26
C VAL A 65 18.24 1.31 3.20
N PRO A 66 18.84 2.25 3.94
CA PRO A 66 18.09 3.15 4.82
C PRO A 66 17.23 4.12 4.00
N TYR A 67 16.25 4.74 4.64
CA TYR A 67 15.52 5.83 4.01
C TYR A 67 16.48 6.96 3.58
N PRO A 68 16.28 7.51 2.38
CA PRO A 68 17.04 8.68 1.96
C PRO A 68 16.75 9.87 2.88
N ASP A 69 17.70 10.80 2.96
CA ASP A 69 17.58 11.99 3.79
C ASP A 69 16.33 12.80 3.41
N THR A 70 15.47 13.06 4.39
CA THR A 70 14.20 13.74 4.20
C THR A 70 14.37 15.16 3.64
N GLN A 71 15.41 15.90 4.01
CA GLN A 71 15.64 17.24 3.47
C GLN A 71 16.03 17.20 1.99
N ILE A 72 16.78 16.18 1.57
CA ILE A 72 17.14 15.96 0.17
C ILE A 72 15.89 15.63 -0.65
N ILE A 73 15.09 14.66 -0.19
CA ILE A 73 13.88 14.24 -0.91
C ILE A 73 12.86 15.37 -1.02
N LEU A 74 12.69 16.19 0.01
CA LEU A 74 11.77 17.33 -0.04
C LEU A 74 12.18 18.42 -1.04
N GLN A 75 13.42 18.43 -1.52
CA GLN A 75 13.91 19.34 -2.55
C GLN A 75 13.80 18.77 -3.97
N ASP A 76 13.50 17.47 -4.10
CA ASP A 76 13.31 16.83 -5.38
C ASP A 76 11.99 17.33 -6.02
N PRO A 77 12.03 17.99 -7.19
CA PRO A 77 10.83 18.48 -7.87
C PRO A 77 9.88 17.36 -8.30
N ASP A 78 10.37 16.11 -8.39
CA ASP A 78 9.57 14.95 -8.76
C ASP A 78 8.92 14.27 -7.53
N PHE A 79 9.37 14.56 -6.30
CA PHE A 79 8.83 13.98 -5.07
C PHE A 79 7.29 14.11 -4.91
N PRO A 80 6.66 15.27 -5.22
CA PRO A 80 5.20 15.40 -5.12
C PRO A 80 4.42 14.35 -5.91
N TYR A 81 4.96 13.83 -7.02
CA TYR A 81 4.27 12.82 -7.82
C TYR A 81 4.17 11.47 -7.10
N TYR A 82 5.11 11.14 -6.23
CA TYR A 82 5.03 9.94 -5.37
C TYR A 82 3.98 10.11 -4.27
N ILE A 83 3.76 11.34 -3.79
CA ILE A 83 2.69 11.66 -2.85
C ILE A 83 1.33 11.59 -3.53
N TYR A 84 1.17 12.14 -4.74
CA TYR A 84 -0.07 12.00 -5.50
C TYR A 84 -0.35 10.54 -5.81
N HIS A 85 0.64 9.77 -6.24
CA HIS A 85 0.51 8.34 -6.46
C HIS A 85 -0.01 7.62 -5.21
N TYR A 86 0.58 7.94 -4.06
CA TYR A 86 0.17 7.38 -2.79
C TYR A 86 -1.26 7.76 -2.42
N LEU A 87 -1.62 9.04 -2.44
CA LEU A 87 -2.96 9.50 -2.07
C LEU A 87 -4.05 9.03 -3.03
N GLU A 88 -3.73 8.85 -4.31
CA GLU A 88 -4.68 8.47 -5.33
C GLU A 88 -4.95 6.96 -5.34
N ILE A 89 -3.93 6.10 -5.25
CA ILE A 89 -4.10 4.65 -5.47
C ILE A 89 -3.34 3.69 -4.53
N VAL A 90 -2.27 4.10 -3.84
CA VAL A 90 -1.46 3.17 -2.99
C VAL A 90 -1.84 3.23 -1.52
N GLY A 91 -2.03 4.42 -0.97
CA GLY A 91 -2.45 4.66 0.41
C GLY A 91 -3.89 4.20 0.70
N GLY A 92 -4.51 3.52 -0.29
CA GLY A 92 -5.88 3.06 -0.34
C GLY A 92 -6.41 2.59 1.01
N LEU A 93 -7.47 3.25 1.44
CA LEU A 93 -8.14 2.99 2.69
C LEU A 93 -8.80 1.62 2.73
N ASP A 94 -9.05 0.97 1.59
CA ASP A 94 -9.82 -0.27 1.54
C ASP A 94 -9.35 -1.35 2.49
N TRP A 95 -8.09 -1.76 2.39
CA TRP A 95 -7.61 -2.82 3.27
C TRP A 95 -7.32 -2.28 4.67
N LYS A 96 -6.72 -1.09 4.82
CA LYS A 96 -6.40 -0.51 6.13
C LYS A 96 -7.65 -0.26 6.97
N VAL A 97 -8.62 0.46 6.42
CA VAL A 97 -9.88 0.79 7.11
C VAL A 97 -10.74 -0.44 7.30
N SER A 98 -10.78 -1.39 6.37
CA SER A 98 -11.54 -2.64 6.61
C SER A 98 -10.99 -3.44 7.80
N LEU A 99 -9.69 -3.33 8.12
CA LEU A 99 -9.13 -3.90 9.35
C LEU A 99 -9.54 -3.09 10.58
N LEU A 100 -9.43 -1.76 10.50
CA LEU A 100 -9.79 -0.84 11.59
C LEU A 100 -11.26 -0.93 11.98
N GLU A 101 -12.17 -1.04 11.02
CA GLU A 101 -13.62 -1.13 11.24
C GLU A 101 -14.07 -2.44 11.89
N ARG A 102 -13.15 -3.39 12.08
CA ARG A 102 -13.41 -4.61 12.87
C ARG A 102 -13.25 -4.39 14.37
N LEU A 103 -12.61 -3.29 14.77
CA LEU A 103 -12.37 -2.95 16.17
C LEU A 103 -13.56 -2.16 16.75
N PRO A 104 -13.70 -2.12 18.09
CA PRO A 104 -14.69 -1.29 18.79
C PRO A 104 -14.30 0.20 18.76
N PHE A 105 -14.13 0.78 17.58
CA PHE A 105 -13.45 2.08 17.38
C PHE A 105 -14.05 3.27 18.12
N ALA A 106 -15.33 3.21 18.48
CA ALA A 106 -16.00 4.28 19.22
C ALA A 106 -15.37 4.56 20.60
N GLN A 107 -14.55 3.65 21.12
CA GLN A 107 -13.85 3.81 22.39
C GLN A 107 -12.49 4.52 22.26
N PHE A 108 -11.94 4.65 21.04
CA PHE A 108 -10.60 5.18 20.83
C PHE A 108 -10.62 6.70 20.70
N ARG A 109 -10.07 7.41 21.68
CA ARG A 109 -9.96 8.88 21.66
C ARG A 109 -8.56 9.34 21.28
N SER A 110 -7.54 8.56 21.61
CA SER A 110 -6.13 8.82 21.31
C SER A 110 -5.57 7.72 20.42
N VAL A 111 -5.09 8.10 19.24
CA VAL A 111 -4.56 7.18 18.22
C VAL A 111 -3.12 7.53 17.85
N LEU A 112 -2.25 6.53 17.85
CA LEU A 112 -0.90 6.60 17.29
C LEU A 112 -0.83 5.69 16.06
N GLU A 113 -0.33 6.19 14.93
CA GLU A 113 0.05 5.34 13.79
C GLU A 113 1.58 5.38 13.62
N ILE A 114 2.22 4.22 13.71
CA ILE A 114 3.66 4.05 13.50
C ILE A 114 3.87 3.63 12.03
N GLY A 115 4.76 4.31 11.31
CA GLY A 115 4.90 4.11 9.86
C GLY A 115 3.71 4.68 9.08
N CYS A 116 3.21 5.85 9.50
CA CYS A 116 1.94 6.38 8.99
C CYS A 116 1.99 6.88 7.54
N ASN A 117 3.17 6.90 6.90
CA ASN A 117 3.37 7.50 5.57
C ASN A 117 2.75 8.92 5.55
N ALA A 118 1.84 9.20 4.63
CA ALA A 118 1.17 10.50 4.52
C ALA A 118 0.08 10.74 5.60
N GLY A 119 -0.25 9.75 6.44
CA GLY A 119 -1.22 9.90 7.54
C GLY A 119 -2.70 9.81 7.15
N VAL A 120 -3.02 9.21 6.00
CA VAL A 120 -4.42 9.09 5.51
C VAL A 120 -5.28 8.29 6.50
N THR A 121 -4.71 7.26 7.14
CA THR A 121 -5.41 6.49 8.18
C THR A 121 -5.71 7.34 9.41
N LEU A 122 -4.75 8.15 9.88
CA LEU A 122 -4.97 9.06 11.00
C LEU A 122 -6.06 10.10 10.69
N ASP A 123 -6.08 10.62 9.47
CA ASP A 123 -7.13 11.53 9.01
C ASP A 123 -8.50 10.86 8.98
N TYR A 124 -8.54 9.59 8.55
CA TYR A 124 -9.73 8.77 8.65
C TYR A 124 -10.19 8.61 10.11
N CYS A 125 -9.31 8.23 11.04
CA CYS A 125 -9.63 8.10 12.46
C CYS A 125 -10.14 9.43 13.05
N ARG A 126 -9.46 10.54 12.75
CA ARG A 126 -9.86 11.89 13.19
C ARG A 126 -11.26 12.26 12.69
N THR A 127 -11.56 11.99 11.42
CA THR A 127 -12.80 12.45 10.80
C THR A 127 -13.97 11.49 10.94
N GLN A 128 -13.75 10.18 10.87
CA GLN A 128 -14.80 9.16 10.91
C GLN A 128 -15.03 8.59 12.31
N TRP A 129 -13.96 8.42 13.10
CA TRP A 129 -14.08 7.95 14.49
C TRP A 129 -14.23 9.09 15.48
N ASN A 130 -13.97 10.33 15.06
CA ASN A 130 -13.89 11.50 15.93
C ASN A 130 -12.81 11.33 17.01
N ALA A 131 -11.70 10.67 16.66
CA ALA A 131 -10.54 10.60 17.54
C ALA A 131 -10.06 12.03 17.86
N GLU A 132 -9.93 12.34 19.14
CA GLU A 132 -9.58 13.68 19.63
C GLU A 132 -8.10 13.99 19.42
N THR A 133 -7.26 12.97 19.60
CA THR A 133 -5.82 13.04 19.38
C THR A 133 -5.42 11.98 18.37
N VAL A 134 -4.79 12.41 17.29
CA VAL A 134 -4.17 11.54 16.29
C VAL A 134 -2.73 11.98 16.10
N ILE A 135 -1.77 11.08 16.28
CA ILE A 135 -0.34 11.35 16.08
C ILE A 135 0.25 10.28 15.15
N GLY A 136 1.10 10.71 14.22
CA GLY A 136 1.84 9.81 13.33
C GLY A 136 3.33 9.82 13.59
N LEU A 137 3.99 8.69 13.38
CA LEU A 137 5.44 8.58 13.27
C LEU A 137 5.81 8.13 11.87
N GLU A 138 6.58 8.94 11.15
CA GLU A 138 7.03 8.62 9.79
C GLU A 138 8.35 9.36 9.49
N PRO A 139 9.51 8.69 9.57
CA PRO A 139 10.81 9.33 9.41
C PRO A 139 11.08 9.84 7.99
N SER A 140 10.38 9.30 6.97
CA SER A 140 10.58 9.72 5.58
C SER A 140 9.88 11.05 5.24
N ALA A 141 10.20 11.58 4.05
CA ALA A 141 9.58 12.79 3.52
C ALA A 141 8.05 12.69 3.33
N TYR A 142 7.50 11.46 3.30
CA TYR A 142 6.04 11.25 3.26
C TYR A 142 5.35 11.86 4.48
N GLY A 143 5.95 11.70 5.67
CA GLY A 143 5.38 12.22 6.91
C GLY A 143 5.33 13.75 6.93
N VAL A 144 6.41 14.39 6.46
CA VAL A 144 6.47 15.86 6.38
C VAL A 144 5.44 16.41 5.38
N MET A 145 5.31 15.79 4.21
CA MET A 145 4.30 16.22 3.23
C MET A 145 2.88 15.93 3.73
N GLY A 146 2.63 14.74 4.26
CA GLY A 146 1.35 14.32 4.81
C GLY A 146 0.87 15.24 5.93
N SER A 147 1.77 15.62 6.84
CA SER A 147 1.47 16.56 7.92
C SER A 147 0.96 17.91 7.41
N ARG A 148 1.55 18.43 6.32
CA ARG A 148 1.13 19.68 5.68
C ARG A 148 -0.18 19.54 4.92
N LEU A 149 -0.34 18.45 4.16
CA LEU A 149 -1.52 18.22 3.32
C LEU A 149 -2.78 17.90 4.12
N LEU A 150 -2.64 17.12 5.19
CA LEU A 150 -3.76 16.66 6.02
C LEU A 150 -3.91 17.46 7.31
N GLU A 151 -2.98 18.37 7.62
CA GLU A 151 -2.96 19.15 8.86
C GLU A 151 -3.02 18.23 10.11
N ILE A 152 -2.18 17.19 10.12
CA ILE A 152 -2.06 16.20 11.20
C ILE A 152 -0.65 16.27 11.78
N PRO A 153 -0.47 16.14 13.11
CA PRO A 153 0.86 16.05 13.69
C PRO A 153 1.50 14.70 13.32
N ILE A 154 2.44 14.74 12.38
CA ILE A 154 3.30 13.60 12.02
C ILE A 154 4.73 13.97 12.37
N LEU A 155 5.33 13.19 13.27
CA LEU A 155 6.69 13.39 13.73
C LEU A 155 7.65 12.63 12.79
N PRO A 156 8.68 13.28 12.23
CA PRO A 156 9.66 12.64 11.36
C PRO A 156 10.70 11.86 12.17
N GLN A 157 10.24 10.86 12.92
CA GLN A 157 11.03 10.14 13.91
C GLN A 157 10.66 8.65 13.93
N TYR A 158 11.61 7.81 14.33
CA TYR A 158 11.30 6.45 14.75
C TYR A 158 10.67 6.43 16.15
N LEU A 159 9.98 5.33 16.49
CA LEU A 159 9.34 5.16 17.80
C LEU A 159 10.32 5.43 18.96
N HIS A 160 11.49 4.79 18.94
CA HIS A 160 12.52 4.92 19.97
C HIS A 160 13.15 6.33 20.11
N GLU A 161 12.89 7.22 19.15
CA GLU A 161 13.39 8.60 19.16
C GLU A 161 12.31 9.60 19.60
N ALA A 162 11.04 9.19 19.57
CA ALA A 162 9.87 10.04 19.75
C ALA A 162 9.58 10.36 21.23
N THR A 163 10.57 10.92 21.91
CA THR A 163 10.49 11.25 23.35
C THR A 163 9.32 12.15 23.74
N SER A 164 8.79 12.95 22.82
CA SER A 164 7.63 13.83 23.04
C SER A 164 6.31 13.09 23.27
N ILE A 165 6.22 11.81 22.89
CA ILE A 165 5.01 10.99 23.06
C ILE A 165 5.16 9.92 24.15
N HIS A 166 6.34 9.78 24.78
CA HIS A 166 6.59 8.72 25.78
C HIS A 166 5.69 8.83 27.03
N ASP A 167 5.30 10.04 27.42
CA ASP A 167 4.40 10.29 28.56
C ASP A 167 2.92 10.34 28.16
N GLN A 168 2.59 10.06 26.89
CA GLN A 168 1.23 10.10 26.35
C GLN A 168 0.78 8.69 25.96
N PRO A 169 0.04 7.98 26.83
CA PRO A 169 -0.48 6.67 26.48
C PRO A 169 -1.64 6.82 25.48
N PHE A 170 -1.73 5.88 24.54
CA PHE A 170 -2.74 5.85 23.48
C PHE A 170 -3.77 4.72 23.72
N ASP A 171 -5.03 4.99 23.42
CA ASP A 171 -6.11 3.99 23.44
C ASP A 171 -5.99 3.00 22.28
N PHE A 172 -5.39 3.47 21.17
CA PHE A 172 -5.19 2.66 19.99
C PHE A 172 -3.85 2.97 19.32
N ILE A 173 -3.07 1.93 19.05
CA ILE A 173 -1.87 2.02 18.25
C ILE A 173 -2.06 1.17 16.98
N TYR A 174 -1.73 1.75 15.83
CA TYR A 174 -1.78 1.08 14.53
C TYR A 174 -0.38 1.03 13.92
N ALA A 175 0.07 -0.15 13.48
CA ALA A 175 1.38 -0.32 12.86
C ALA A 175 1.30 -1.34 11.72
N THR A 176 1.11 -0.88 10.49
CA THR A 176 0.99 -1.78 9.33
C THR A 176 2.29 -1.87 8.56
N GLU A 177 2.78 -3.09 8.37
CA GLU A 177 3.99 -3.36 7.60
C GLU A 177 5.20 -2.55 8.12
N VAL A 178 5.43 -2.63 9.45
CA VAL A 178 6.51 -1.92 10.15
C VAL A 178 7.41 -2.89 10.91
N LEU A 179 6.83 -3.92 11.53
CA LEU A 179 7.55 -4.80 12.45
C LEU A 179 8.73 -5.49 11.75
N GLU A 180 8.56 -5.90 10.51
CA GLU A 180 9.58 -6.54 9.67
C GLU A 180 10.75 -5.61 9.31
N HIS A 181 10.57 -4.29 9.43
CA HIS A 181 11.61 -3.30 9.19
C HIS A 181 12.43 -2.99 10.44
N VAL A 182 12.05 -3.48 11.62
CA VAL A 182 12.80 -3.23 12.85
C VAL A 182 13.85 -4.32 13.11
N PRO A 183 15.04 -3.97 13.61
CA PRO A 183 16.09 -4.96 13.87
C PRO A 183 15.79 -5.86 15.07
N ASP A 184 15.04 -5.36 16.06
CA ASP A 184 14.63 -6.08 17.26
C ASP A 184 13.09 -5.99 17.45
N PRO A 185 12.34 -7.03 17.03
CA PRO A 185 10.87 -7.02 17.14
C PRO A 185 10.37 -7.05 18.58
N LEU A 186 11.13 -7.64 19.51
CA LEU A 186 10.70 -7.72 20.91
C LEU A 186 10.80 -6.34 21.56
N ALA A 187 11.92 -5.65 21.38
CA ALA A 187 12.11 -4.30 21.91
C ALA A 187 11.05 -3.32 21.38
N PHE A 188 10.72 -3.42 20.08
CA PHE A 188 9.67 -2.62 19.46
C PHE A 188 8.29 -2.90 20.06
N LEU A 189 7.90 -4.17 20.24
CA LEU A 189 6.62 -4.51 20.87
C LEU A 189 6.55 -4.07 22.34
N GLN A 190 7.66 -4.18 23.08
CA GLN A 190 7.75 -3.68 24.46
C GLN A 190 7.60 -2.16 24.52
N GLU A 191 8.12 -1.45 23.54
CA GLU A 191 7.97 0.00 23.45
C GLU A 191 6.53 0.40 23.15
N ILE A 192 5.90 -0.22 22.16
CA ILE A 192 4.46 -0.06 21.90
C ILE A 192 3.65 -0.34 23.16
N LYS A 193 3.97 -1.43 23.87
CA LYS A 193 3.25 -1.82 25.09
C LYS A 193 3.31 -0.73 26.17
N ARG A 194 4.45 -0.04 26.31
CA ARG A 194 4.60 1.09 27.24
C ARG A 194 3.80 2.32 26.82
N SER A 195 3.59 2.49 25.51
CA SER A 195 2.83 3.62 24.95
C SER A 195 1.32 3.39 24.92
N LEU A 196 0.82 2.23 25.35
CA LEU A 196 -0.62 1.96 25.44
C LEU A 196 -1.19 2.37 26.80
N THR A 197 -2.45 2.80 26.80
CA THR A 197 -3.25 2.83 28.04
C THR A 197 -3.49 1.39 28.54
N PRO A 198 -3.91 1.19 29.81
CA PRO A 198 -4.23 -0.17 30.32
C PRO A 198 -5.29 -0.91 29.49
N ASP A 199 -6.26 -0.16 28.95
CA ASP A 199 -7.32 -0.67 28.06
C ASP A 199 -7.00 -0.44 26.57
N GLY A 200 -5.74 -0.09 26.26
CA GLY A 200 -5.29 0.21 24.92
C GLY A 200 -5.15 -1.04 24.06
N ILE A 201 -5.39 -0.89 22.77
CA ILE A 201 -5.28 -1.97 21.78
C ILE A 201 -4.20 -1.63 20.75
N LEU A 202 -3.37 -2.61 20.41
CA LEU A 202 -2.51 -2.58 19.23
C LEU A 202 -3.16 -3.41 18.12
N LEU A 203 -3.29 -2.84 16.92
CA LEU A 203 -3.46 -3.62 15.70
C LEU A 203 -2.22 -3.42 14.82
N LEU A 204 -1.58 -4.51 14.44
CA LEU A 204 -0.48 -4.48 13.49
C LEU A 204 -0.68 -5.48 12.36
N THR A 205 0.00 -5.23 11.23
CA THR A 205 0.15 -6.20 10.15
C THR A 205 1.63 -6.40 9.86
N THR A 206 2.00 -7.61 9.45
CA THR A 206 3.37 -7.92 9.02
C THR A 206 3.39 -9.14 8.08
N PRO A 207 4.25 -9.19 7.06
CA PRO A 207 4.35 -10.32 6.14
C PRO A 207 4.54 -11.64 6.89
N ARG A 208 3.82 -12.68 6.45
CA ARG A 208 3.84 -13.98 7.14
C ARG A 208 4.79 -14.95 6.46
N ALA A 209 5.61 -15.64 7.25
CA ALA A 209 6.56 -16.65 6.73
C ALA A 209 5.86 -17.77 5.94
N GLY A 210 4.63 -18.12 6.32
CA GLY A 210 3.82 -19.14 5.64
C GLY A 210 3.41 -18.78 4.21
N ALA A 211 3.57 -17.52 3.81
CA ALA A 211 3.29 -17.07 2.44
C ALA A 211 4.44 -17.40 1.48
N LEU A 212 5.62 -17.78 1.97
CA LEU A 212 6.76 -18.18 1.16
C LEU A 212 6.63 -19.66 0.74
N ASN A 213 6.04 -19.90 -0.43
CA ASN A 213 5.95 -21.24 -1.01
C ASN A 213 5.97 -21.18 -2.56
N LEU A 214 6.14 -22.35 -3.20
CA LEU A 214 6.26 -22.48 -4.66
C LEU A 214 5.01 -22.08 -5.45
N GLN A 215 3.84 -22.00 -4.80
CA GLN A 215 2.57 -21.63 -5.44
C GLN A 215 2.30 -20.12 -5.39
N THR A 216 3.03 -19.39 -4.54
CA THR A 216 2.90 -17.95 -4.43
C THR A 216 3.48 -17.26 -5.68
N PRO A 217 2.73 -16.37 -6.33
CA PRO A 217 3.24 -15.58 -7.46
C PRO A 217 4.51 -14.79 -7.13
N ALA A 218 5.40 -14.64 -8.10
CA ALA A 218 6.68 -13.96 -7.89
C ALA A 218 6.52 -12.49 -7.43
N GLY A 219 5.52 -11.77 -7.94
CA GLY A 219 5.23 -10.40 -7.51
C GLY A 219 4.83 -10.32 -6.04
N GLU A 220 3.99 -11.24 -5.58
CA GLU A 220 3.58 -11.35 -4.17
C GLU A 220 4.75 -11.76 -3.26
N LEU A 221 5.60 -12.68 -3.72
CA LEU A 221 6.84 -13.04 -3.00
C LEU A 221 7.75 -11.83 -2.85
N LEU A 222 7.96 -11.05 -3.91
CA LEU A 222 8.79 -9.84 -3.86
C LEU A 222 8.22 -8.77 -2.93
N ALA A 223 6.89 -8.59 -2.93
CA ALA A 223 6.22 -7.66 -2.02
C ALA A 223 6.37 -8.08 -0.55
N ALA A 224 6.13 -9.36 -0.23
CA ALA A 224 6.27 -9.87 1.14
C ALA A 224 7.73 -9.88 1.62
N LEU A 225 8.67 -10.22 0.73
CA LEU A 225 10.08 -10.31 1.06
C LEU A 225 10.74 -8.96 1.19
N SER A 226 10.35 -7.99 0.36
CA SER A 226 10.91 -6.65 0.33
C SER A 226 12.46 -6.66 0.48
N PRO A 227 13.18 -7.22 -0.53
CA PRO A 227 14.61 -7.53 -0.42
C PRO A 227 15.50 -6.30 -0.34
N GLY A 228 15.97 -5.98 0.87
CA GLY A 228 16.78 -4.79 1.17
C GLY A 228 16.19 -3.89 2.25
N ALA A 229 14.94 -4.14 2.67
CA ALA A 229 14.32 -3.41 3.80
C ALA A 229 13.74 -4.34 4.88
N HIS A 230 13.13 -5.48 4.55
CA HIS A 230 12.63 -6.39 5.58
C HIS A 230 13.76 -7.23 6.16
N TYR A 231 13.86 -7.30 7.47
CA TYR A 231 14.79 -8.18 8.17
C TYR A 231 14.30 -9.62 8.23
N PHE A 232 12.99 -9.81 8.37
CA PHE A 232 12.37 -11.11 8.61
C PHE A 232 10.91 -11.15 8.18
N LEU A 233 10.36 -12.35 8.10
CA LEU A 233 8.92 -12.62 8.01
C LEU A 233 8.58 -13.57 9.16
N LEU A 234 7.61 -13.19 10.00
CA LEU A 234 7.29 -13.95 11.20
C LEU A 234 6.33 -15.10 10.91
N SER A 235 6.55 -16.23 11.57
CA SER A 235 5.50 -17.23 11.80
C SER A 235 4.46 -16.69 12.80
N PRO A 236 3.19 -17.10 12.72
CA PRO A 236 2.17 -16.69 13.69
C PRO A 236 2.52 -17.13 15.11
N GLU A 237 3.10 -18.33 15.29
CA GLU A 237 3.49 -18.85 16.61
C GLU A 237 4.56 -17.98 17.26
N LYS A 238 5.60 -17.61 16.50
CA LYS A 238 6.66 -16.73 17.00
C LYS A 238 6.16 -15.30 17.26
N LEU A 239 5.22 -14.78 16.47
CA LEU A 239 4.60 -13.47 16.74
C LEU A 239 3.80 -13.49 18.05
N ALA A 240 3.03 -14.55 18.32
CA ALA A 240 2.33 -14.71 19.60
C ALA A 240 3.30 -14.82 20.79
N ASP A 241 4.40 -15.56 20.64
CA ASP A 241 5.45 -15.67 21.65
C ASP A 241 6.11 -14.30 21.93
N LEU A 242 6.47 -13.54 20.89
CA LEU A 242 7.01 -12.18 21.05
C LEU A 242 6.01 -11.23 21.72
N ALA A 243 4.72 -11.32 21.38
CA ALA A 243 3.67 -10.54 22.03
C ALA A 243 3.56 -10.83 23.53
N SER A 244 3.59 -12.12 23.91
CA SER A 244 3.59 -12.55 25.31
C SER A 244 4.82 -12.03 26.06
N GLN A 245 6.02 -12.18 25.46
CA GLN A 245 7.27 -11.66 26.04
C GLN A 245 7.30 -10.14 26.16
N ALA A 246 6.61 -9.42 25.27
CA ALA A 246 6.44 -7.98 25.35
C ALA A 246 5.48 -7.53 26.46
N GLY A 247 4.73 -8.47 27.07
CA GLY A 247 3.83 -8.21 28.19
C GLY A 247 2.37 -8.05 27.81
N PHE A 248 1.95 -8.45 26.60
CA PHE A 248 0.53 -8.51 26.25
C PHE A 248 -0.11 -9.79 26.81
N ALA A 249 -1.22 -9.65 27.53
CA ALA A 249 -1.94 -10.80 28.10
C ALA A 249 -2.89 -11.48 27.11
N TRP A 250 -3.22 -10.84 25.99
CA TRP A 250 -4.12 -11.38 24.96
C TRP A 250 -3.61 -11.07 23.55
N CYS A 251 -3.72 -12.05 22.65
CA CYS A 251 -3.38 -11.91 21.23
C CYS A 251 -4.39 -12.63 20.34
N HIS A 252 -4.72 -12.02 19.20
CA HIS A 252 -5.40 -12.66 18.07
C HIS A 252 -4.56 -12.49 16.82
N ILE A 253 -4.28 -13.59 16.13
CA ILE A 253 -3.49 -13.59 14.89
C ILE A 253 -4.24 -14.38 13.83
N GLU A 254 -4.41 -13.78 12.66
CA GLU A 254 -5.03 -14.44 11.50
C GLU A 254 -4.32 -14.08 10.19
N PRO A 255 -4.31 -14.98 9.20
CA PRO A 255 -3.77 -14.66 7.89
C PRO A 255 -4.66 -13.66 7.14
N PHE A 256 -4.05 -12.72 6.43
CA PHE A 256 -4.71 -11.79 5.51
C PHE A 256 -3.87 -11.66 4.23
N GLY A 257 -4.16 -12.52 3.24
CA GLY A 257 -3.32 -12.65 2.04
C GLY A 257 -1.87 -13.04 2.38
N MET A 258 -0.93 -12.17 1.96
CA MET A 258 0.51 -12.33 2.17
C MET A 258 1.00 -11.84 3.54
N THR A 259 0.15 -11.11 4.26
CA THR A 259 0.42 -10.60 5.61
C THR A 259 -0.37 -11.39 6.64
N GLN A 260 -0.12 -11.13 7.92
CA GLN A 260 -0.95 -11.57 9.02
C GLN A 260 -1.38 -10.37 9.85
N VAL A 261 -2.65 -10.35 10.25
CA VAL A 261 -3.23 -9.33 11.12
C VAL A 261 -3.06 -9.81 12.54
N CYS A 262 -2.55 -8.94 13.41
CA CYS A 262 -2.33 -9.21 14.81
C CYS A 262 -2.98 -8.12 15.66
N VAL A 263 -3.83 -8.53 16.60
CA VAL A 263 -4.45 -7.64 17.59
C VAL A 263 -3.95 -8.05 18.97
N LEU A 264 -3.32 -7.11 19.67
CA LEU A 264 -2.72 -7.33 20.98
C LEU A 264 -3.32 -6.38 22.02
N ALA A 265 -3.63 -6.90 23.21
CA ALA A 265 -4.20 -6.14 24.33
C ALA A 265 -3.96 -6.87 25.66
N ASP A 266 -4.38 -6.28 26.78
CA ASP A 266 -4.39 -6.93 28.11
C ASP A 266 -5.72 -7.59 28.46
N HIS A 267 -6.70 -7.46 27.57
CA HIS A 267 -8.04 -8.01 27.72
C HIS A 267 -8.50 -8.61 26.39
N PRO A 268 -9.44 -9.58 26.39
CA PRO A 268 -9.98 -10.12 25.16
C PRO A 268 -10.65 -9.04 24.30
N VAL A 269 -10.26 -8.94 23.03
CA VAL A 269 -10.89 -8.04 22.05
C VAL A 269 -11.78 -8.86 21.12
N THR A 270 -13.02 -8.42 20.93
CA THR A 270 -13.91 -9.01 19.92
C THR A 270 -13.73 -8.28 18.61
N LEU A 271 -13.30 -8.99 17.56
CA LEU A 271 -13.25 -8.45 16.22
C LEU A 271 -14.56 -8.74 15.49
N ALA A 272 -15.13 -7.73 14.84
CA ALA A 272 -16.18 -7.99 13.88
C ALA A 272 -15.64 -8.85 12.73
N ASN A 273 -16.53 -9.63 12.12
CA ASN A 273 -16.24 -10.28 10.82
C ASN A 273 -15.83 -9.21 9.81
N HIS A 274 -15.06 -9.60 8.79
CA HIS A 274 -14.56 -8.70 7.76
C HIS A 274 -15.63 -7.68 7.34
N VAL A 275 -15.38 -6.41 7.65
CA VAL A 275 -16.31 -5.33 7.39
C VAL A 275 -15.98 -4.75 6.03
N TRP A 276 -16.95 -4.74 5.12
CA TRP A 276 -16.85 -3.93 3.91
C TRP A 276 -16.98 -2.47 4.32
N ALA A 277 -15.86 -1.82 4.57
CA ALA A 277 -15.82 -0.44 5.05
C ALA A 277 -16.13 0.60 3.96
N THR A 278 -16.41 0.15 2.73
CA THR A 278 -16.76 0.96 1.56
C THR A 278 -17.74 2.10 1.87
N PRO A 279 -18.83 1.92 2.65
CA PRO A 279 -19.72 3.02 3.00
C PRO A 279 -19.04 4.16 3.77
N ARG A 280 -18.23 3.84 4.79
CA ARG A 280 -17.51 4.88 5.55
C ARG A 280 -16.36 5.48 4.77
N ILE A 281 -15.69 4.70 3.92
CA ILE A 281 -14.65 5.22 3.03
C ILE A 281 -15.27 6.20 2.04
N ARG A 282 -16.44 5.88 1.48
CA ARG A 282 -17.22 6.82 0.65
C ARG A 282 -17.55 8.09 1.44
N ASP A 283 -18.09 7.97 2.65
CA ASP A 283 -18.43 9.12 3.50
C ASP A 283 -17.20 9.97 3.85
N TYR A 284 -16.04 9.34 4.06
CA TYR A 284 -14.77 10.01 4.24
C TYR A 284 -14.42 10.86 3.01
N TYR A 285 -14.38 10.27 1.82
CA TYR A 285 -14.06 11.02 0.61
C TYR A 285 -15.12 12.08 0.28
N GLN A 286 -16.40 11.83 0.56
CA GLN A 286 -17.46 12.83 0.38
C GLN A 286 -17.21 14.09 1.22
N ARG A 287 -16.70 13.95 2.44
CA ARG A 287 -16.32 15.12 3.26
C ARG A 287 -15.09 15.81 2.66
N LYS A 288 -14.12 15.03 2.18
CA LYS A 288 -12.89 15.56 1.57
C LYS A 288 -13.12 16.36 0.30
N THR A 289 -14.10 15.98 -0.54
CA THR A 289 -14.44 16.72 -1.76
C THR A 289 -15.02 18.11 -1.50
N SER A 290 -15.47 18.38 -0.26
CA SER A 290 -16.03 19.67 0.15
C SER A 290 -15.04 20.53 0.95
N GLN A 291 -13.83 20.01 1.24
CA GLN A 291 -12.83 20.73 2.02
C GLN A 291 -11.99 21.66 1.12
N THR A 292 -11.61 22.81 1.67
CA THR A 292 -10.58 23.64 1.05
C THR A 292 -9.25 22.93 1.21
N VAL A 293 -8.60 22.60 0.10
CA VAL A 293 -7.24 22.06 0.07
C VAL A 293 -6.34 23.04 -0.68
N ALA A 294 -5.08 23.13 -0.24
CA ALA A 294 -4.10 24.01 -0.88
C ALA A 294 -3.70 23.53 -2.29
N ASP A 295 -3.88 22.24 -2.56
CA ASP A 295 -3.45 21.58 -3.79
C ASP A 295 -4.65 21.05 -4.58
N ALA A 296 -4.89 21.65 -5.75
CA ALA A 296 -5.99 21.27 -6.63
C ALA A 296 -5.90 19.83 -7.15
N ARG A 297 -4.70 19.27 -7.28
CA ARG A 297 -4.54 17.86 -7.68
C ARG A 297 -4.92 16.92 -6.56
N VAL A 298 -4.61 17.25 -5.31
CA VAL A 298 -5.07 16.46 -4.16
C VAL A 298 -6.60 16.45 -4.10
N LEU A 299 -7.26 17.58 -4.37
CA LEU A 299 -8.73 17.63 -4.48
C LEU A 299 -9.28 16.72 -5.58
N LEU A 300 -8.63 16.72 -6.75
CA LEU A 300 -8.98 15.80 -7.83
C LEU A 300 -8.87 14.34 -7.39
N GLY A 301 -7.81 13.96 -6.68
CA GLY A 301 -7.68 12.64 -6.08
C GLY A 301 -8.85 12.28 -5.15
N HIS A 302 -9.33 13.23 -4.35
CA HIS A 302 -10.51 13.03 -3.50
C HIS A 302 -11.80 12.81 -4.30
N TRP A 303 -12.04 13.59 -5.36
CA TRP A 303 -13.21 13.38 -6.22
C TRP A 303 -13.16 12.04 -6.96
N LEU A 304 -12.00 11.66 -7.49
CA LEU A 304 -11.81 10.37 -8.19
C LEU A 304 -12.06 9.18 -7.25
N ASN A 305 -11.56 9.25 -6.02
CA ASN A 305 -11.79 8.23 -5.00
C ASN A 305 -13.26 8.21 -4.53
N TYR A 306 -13.88 9.37 -4.27
CA TYR A 306 -15.31 9.44 -3.94
C TYR A 306 -16.18 8.79 -5.03
N HIS A 307 -15.93 9.13 -6.31
CA HIS A 307 -16.62 8.51 -7.44
C HIS A 307 -16.44 6.99 -7.43
N THR A 308 -15.20 6.52 -7.30
CA THR A 308 -14.87 5.09 -7.32
C THR A 308 -15.60 4.33 -6.22
N TYR A 309 -15.58 4.83 -4.99
CA TYR A 309 -16.27 4.20 -3.87
C TYR A 309 -17.80 4.28 -3.96
N THR A 310 -18.34 5.33 -4.55
CA THR A 310 -19.78 5.45 -4.81
C THR A 310 -20.23 4.40 -5.84
N CYS A 311 -19.47 4.23 -6.92
CA CYS A 311 -19.75 3.21 -7.94
C CYS A 311 -19.60 1.78 -7.42
N GLN A 312 -18.60 1.49 -6.57
CA GLN A 312 -18.46 0.17 -5.92
C GLN A 312 -19.67 -0.22 -5.06
N MET A 313 -20.40 0.77 -4.55
CA MET A 313 -21.64 0.57 -3.80
C MET A 313 -22.88 0.49 -4.69
N GLU A 314 -22.71 0.51 -6.02
CA GLU A 314 -23.81 0.56 -7.00
C GLU A 314 -24.74 1.77 -6.80
N LEU A 315 -24.20 2.86 -6.26
CA LEU A 315 -24.94 4.10 -6.05
C LEU A 315 -24.74 5.06 -7.24
N PRO A 316 -25.75 5.89 -7.57
CA PRO A 316 -25.59 6.92 -8.58
C PRO A 316 -24.61 8.00 -8.09
N VAL A 317 -23.71 8.43 -8.97
CA VAL A 317 -22.81 9.56 -8.72
C VAL A 317 -23.47 10.86 -9.18
N GLU A 318 -23.33 11.92 -8.39
CA GLU A 318 -23.89 13.23 -8.70
C GLU A 318 -23.24 13.82 -9.98
N ALA A 319 -24.06 14.37 -10.87
CA ALA A 319 -23.59 14.98 -12.11
C ALA A 319 -22.59 16.14 -11.88
N THR A 320 -22.71 16.83 -10.74
CA THR A 320 -21.78 17.88 -10.32
C THR A 320 -20.39 17.31 -10.06
N VAL A 321 -20.28 16.17 -9.38
CA VAL A 321 -18.99 15.51 -9.12
C VAL A 321 -18.30 15.13 -10.42
N ILE A 322 -19.05 14.59 -11.38
CA ILE A 322 -18.52 14.27 -12.71
C ILE A 322 -18.01 15.52 -13.42
N ALA A 323 -18.76 16.63 -13.37
CA ALA A 323 -18.36 17.89 -13.98
C ALA A 323 -17.11 18.51 -13.34
N GLU A 324 -16.97 18.42 -12.00
CA GLU A 324 -15.78 18.86 -11.28
C GLU A 324 -14.54 18.04 -11.67
N ILE A 325 -14.68 16.71 -11.72
CA ILE A 325 -13.59 15.82 -12.19
C ILE A 325 -13.17 16.18 -13.60
N GLU A 326 -14.10 16.29 -14.55
CA GLU A 326 -13.78 16.60 -15.95
C GLU A 326 -13.17 18.00 -16.11
N THR A 327 -13.65 18.99 -15.35
CA THR A 327 -13.08 20.35 -15.34
C THR A 327 -11.64 20.33 -14.80
N ALA A 328 -11.39 19.59 -13.72
CA ALA A 328 -10.06 19.45 -13.16
C ALA A 328 -9.11 18.67 -14.08
N LEU A 329 -9.57 17.62 -14.75
CA LEU A 329 -8.82 16.90 -15.78
C LEU A 329 -8.42 17.82 -16.93
N GLN A 330 -9.32 18.66 -17.43
CA GLN A 330 -9.02 19.66 -18.46
C GLN A 330 -8.04 20.72 -17.97
N THR A 331 -8.24 21.26 -16.77
CA THR A 331 -7.47 22.39 -16.25
C THR A 331 -6.06 22.00 -15.81
N LEU A 332 -5.91 20.84 -15.16
CA LEU A 332 -4.65 20.39 -14.57
C LEU A 332 -3.81 19.57 -15.56
N PHE A 333 -4.44 18.87 -16.50
CA PHE A 333 -3.77 17.90 -17.38
C PHE A 333 -4.07 18.09 -18.87
N ASP A 334 -4.92 19.05 -19.24
CA ASP A 334 -5.38 19.22 -20.64
C ASP A 334 -5.97 17.91 -21.20
N ILE A 335 -6.85 17.27 -20.41
CA ILE A 335 -7.52 16.02 -20.79
C ILE A 335 -8.99 16.32 -21.14
N ASP A 336 -9.32 16.17 -22.43
CA ASP A 336 -10.70 16.06 -22.92
C ASP A 336 -11.05 14.58 -23.14
N LEU A 337 -11.94 14.05 -22.31
CA LEU A 337 -12.36 12.64 -22.39
C LEU A 337 -13.21 12.33 -23.64
N ALA A 338 -13.79 13.34 -24.29
CA ALA A 338 -14.45 13.17 -25.58
C ALA A 338 -13.43 13.01 -26.74
N GLN A 339 -12.19 13.44 -26.53
CA GLN A 339 -11.08 13.36 -27.49
C GLN A 339 -9.81 12.78 -26.84
N PRO A 340 -9.82 11.49 -26.41
CA PRO A 340 -8.75 10.91 -25.62
C PRO A 340 -7.44 10.65 -26.39
N GLN A 341 -7.38 10.94 -27.69
CA GLN A 341 -6.22 10.64 -28.54
C GLN A 341 -4.97 11.38 -28.06
N GLY A 342 -5.09 12.68 -27.74
CA GLY A 342 -3.98 13.46 -27.22
C GLY A 342 -3.47 12.91 -25.89
N LEU A 343 -4.38 12.50 -25.00
CA LEU A 343 -4.02 11.81 -23.76
C LEU A 343 -3.25 10.51 -24.03
N LEU A 344 -3.78 9.62 -24.88
CA LEU A 344 -3.16 8.33 -25.18
C LEU A 344 -1.76 8.50 -25.80
N GLU A 345 -1.57 9.48 -26.68
CA GLU A 345 -0.26 9.79 -27.26
C GLU A 345 0.74 10.25 -26.20
N ARG A 346 0.32 11.16 -25.30
CA ARG A 346 1.18 11.62 -24.20
C ARG A 346 1.51 10.49 -23.23
N VAL A 347 0.54 9.64 -22.88
CA VAL A 347 0.72 8.49 -21.97
C VAL A 347 1.67 7.44 -22.56
N ALA A 348 1.52 7.08 -23.84
CA ALA A 348 2.44 6.15 -24.50
C ALA A 348 3.89 6.67 -24.60
N ALA A 349 4.11 7.98 -24.45
CA ALA A 349 5.44 8.58 -24.46
C ALA A 349 6.10 8.60 -23.08
N THR A 350 5.43 8.12 -22.03
CA THR A 350 5.96 8.09 -20.66
C THR A 350 6.79 6.83 -20.42
N ASP A 351 7.87 6.97 -19.65
CA ASP A 351 8.86 5.93 -19.38
C ASP A 351 9.09 5.70 -17.87
N SER A 352 8.39 6.46 -17.02
CA SER A 352 8.52 6.40 -15.57
C SER A 352 7.20 6.77 -14.88
N LEU A 353 7.05 6.31 -13.63
CA LEU A 353 5.90 6.63 -12.78
C LEU A 353 5.67 8.14 -12.66
N VAL A 354 6.74 8.92 -12.52
CA VAL A 354 6.68 10.38 -12.40
C VAL A 354 6.19 11.02 -13.70
N ASN A 355 6.75 10.62 -14.84
CA ASN A 355 6.33 11.16 -16.14
C ASN A 355 4.87 10.79 -16.47
N LEU A 356 4.42 9.61 -16.05
CA LEU A 356 3.02 9.23 -16.11
C LEU A 356 2.15 10.16 -15.26
N GLY A 357 2.56 10.42 -14.02
CA GLY A 357 1.88 11.35 -13.12
C GLY A 357 1.86 12.80 -13.59
N LYS A 358 2.79 13.22 -14.45
CA LYS A 358 2.78 14.55 -15.08
C LYS A 358 1.69 14.67 -16.16
N VAL A 359 1.30 13.56 -16.78
CA VAL A 359 0.37 13.53 -17.91
C VAL A 359 -1.07 13.21 -17.48
N MET A 360 -1.26 12.48 -16.38
CA MET A 360 -2.59 12.13 -15.87
C MET A 360 -2.56 11.89 -14.34
N PRO A 361 -3.73 11.96 -13.66
CA PRO A 361 -3.85 11.38 -12.33
C PRO A 361 -3.80 9.84 -12.43
N TYR A 362 -3.14 9.22 -11.48
CA TYR A 362 -2.98 7.78 -11.33
C TYR A 362 -4.31 7.06 -11.10
N ALA A 363 -5.30 7.72 -10.49
CA ALA A 363 -6.64 7.17 -10.31
C ALA A 363 -7.53 7.28 -11.57
N LEU A 364 -7.08 7.93 -12.66
CA LEU A 364 -7.87 8.07 -13.89
C LEU A 364 -8.38 6.73 -14.46
N PRO A 365 -7.59 5.64 -14.52
CA PRO A 365 -8.07 4.38 -15.09
C PRO A 365 -9.23 3.77 -14.30
N TYR A 366 -9.27 3.94 -12.98
CA TYR A 366 -10.39 3.51 -12.14
C TYR A 366 -11.66 4.30 -12.44
N TYR A 367 -11.53 5.62 -12.57
CA TYR A 367 -12.65 6.49 -12.96
C TYR A 367 -13.23 6.08 -14.32
N LEU A 368 -12.37 5.87 -15.33
CA LEU A 368 -12.79 5.45 -16.67
C LEU A 368 -13.41 4.06 -16.69
N TYR A 369 -12.90 3.12 -15.89
CA TYR A 369 -13.51 1.80 -15.73
C TYR A 369 -14.97 1.91 -15.26
N TRP A 370 -15.21 2.71 -14.22
CA TRP A 370 -16.55 2.89 -13.66
C TRP A 370 -17.48 3.75 -14.53
N ARG A 371 -16.93 4.67 -15.34
CA ARG A 371 -17.71 5.37 -16.38
C ARG A 371 -18.22 4.41 -17.47
N GLY A 372 -17.53 3.28 -17.66
CA GLY A 372 -17.98 2.18 -18.53
C GLY A 372 -18.06 2.54 -20.01
N GLY A 373 -18.76 1.70 -20.77
CA GLY A 373 -19.02 1.91 -22.21
C GLY A 373 -17.74 2.19 -23.02
N ASP A 374 -17.76 3.28 -23.78
CA ASP A 374 -16.67 3.66 -24.68
C ASP A 374 -15.37 4.05 -23.94
N TYR A 375 -15.38 4.21 -22.61
CA TYR A 375 -14.19 4.51 -21.81
C TYR A 375 -13.38 3.27 -21.41
N LEU A 376 -13.96 2.07 -21.42
CA LEU A 376 -13.26 0.83 -21.02
C LEU A 376 -11.99 0.53 -21.84
N PRO A 377 -11.98 0.71 -23.18
CA PRO A 377 -10.76 0.56 -23.95
C PRO A 377 -9.67 1.55 -23.53
N VAL A 378 -10.03 2.81 -23.24
CA VAL A 378 -9.08 3.83 -22.78
C VAL A 378 -8.51 3.43 -21.43
N ALA A 379 -9.37 3.08 -20.46
CA ALA A 379 -8.96 2.60 -19.14
C ALA A 379 -7.94 1.46 -19.25
N LYS A 380 -8.22 0.45 -20.08
CA LYS A 380 -7.32 -0.69 -20.32
C LYS A 380 -5.93 -0.25 -20.80
N LEU A 381 -5.86 0.69 -21.74
CA LEU A 381 -4.59 1.18 -22.26
C LEU A 381 -3.78 1.94 -21.21
N LEU A 382 -4.46 2.77 -20.40
CA LEU A 382 -3.80 3.50 -19.31
C LEU A 382 -3.26 2.54 -18.24
N VAL A 383 -4.03 1.51 -17.88
CA VAL A 383 -3.60 0.45 -16.94
C VAL A 383 -2.36 -0.28 -17.48
N LEU A 384 -2.36 -0.66 -18.75
CA LEU A 384 -1.22 -1.34 -19.37
C LEU A 384 0.05 -0.48 -19.34
N GLN A 385 -0.08 0.84 -19.58
CA GLN A 385 1.06 1.75 -19.43
C GLN A 385 1.50 1.87 -17.96
N GLY A 386 0.55 1.97 -17.04
CA GLY A 386 0.83 2.00 -15.60
C GLY A 386 1.65 0.79 -15.13
N LEU A 387 1.27 -0.40 -15.56
CA LEU A 387 2.00 -1.65 -15.28
C LEU A 387 3.43 -1.67 -15.85
N GLN A 388 3.71 -0.88 -16.90
CA GLN A 388 5.07 -0.78 -17.44
C GLN A 388 5.98 0.16 -16.65
N VAL A 389 5.41 1.12 -15.90
CA VAL A 389 6.20 2.18 -15.25
C VAL A 389 6.13 2.16 -13.72
N ASP A 390 5.18 1.43 -13.14
CA ASP A 390 4.99 1.27 -11.69
C ASP A 390 5.24 -0.18 -11.24
N PHE A 391 6.50 -0.59 -11.28
CA PHE A 391 6.89 -1.95 -10.91
C PHE A 391 6.69 -2.29 -9.44
N GLN A 392 6.60 -1.29 -8.55
CA GLN A 392 6.49 -1.50 -7.11
C GLN A 392 5.05 -1.77 -6.68
N ASN A 393 4.06 -1.23 -7.39
CA ASN A 393 2.64 -1.35 -7.03
C ASN A 393 1.79 -2.00 -8.13
N LEU A 394 2.40 -2.91 -8.90
CA LEU A 394 1.72 -3.67 -9.97
C LEU A 394 0.40 -4.28 -9.51
N PHE A 395 0.31 -4.70 -8.25
CA PHE A 395 -0.90 -5.28 -7.66
C PHE A 395 -2.14 -4.37 -7.78
N VAL A 396 -1.96 -3.05 -7.78
CA VAL A 396 -3.06 -2.08 -7.93
C VAL A 396 -3.63 -2.17 -9.35
N TYR A 397 -2.78 -2.01 -10.36
CA TYR A 397 -3.22 -2.00 -11.76
C TYR A 397 -3.56 -3.40 -12.29
N ASP A 398 -2.92 -4.47 -11.82
CA ASP A 398 -3.24 -5.84 -12.18
C ASP A 398 -4.66 -6.20 -11.75
N ALA A 399 -5.04 -5.86 -10.51
CA ALA A 399 -6.40 -6.08 -10.01
C ALA A 399 -7.46 -5.36 -10.86
N LEU A 400 -7.18 -4.13 -11.30
CA LEU A 400 -8.08 -3.40 -12.20
C LEU A 400 -8.09 -4.01 -13.61
N LEU A 401 -6.95 -4.47 -14.12
CA LEU A 401 -6.86 -5.10 -15.43
C LEU A 401 -7.72 -6.38 -15.50
N ASP A 402 -7.73 -7.17 -14.44
CA ASP A 402 -8.55 -8.37 -14.33
C ASP A 402 -10.05 -8.02 -14.31
N LYS A 403 -10.46 -7.02 -13.53
CA LYS A 403 -11.83 -6.49 -13.57
C LYS A 403 -12.25 -6.00 -14.96
N ILE A 404 -11.35 -5.34 -15.69
CA ILE A 404 -11.61 -4.89 -17.07
C ILE A 404 -11.78 -6.11 -17.99
N ARG A 405 -10.93 -7.14 -17.86
CA ARG A 405 -11.01 -8.36 -18.66
C ARG A 405 -12.33 -9.11 -18.43
N GLU A 406 -12.81 -9.16 -17.19
CA GLU A 406 -14.09 -9.78 -16.82
C GLU A 406 -15.30 -9.01 -17.35
N ALA A 407 -15.22 -7.69 -17.45
CA ALA A 407 -16.29 -6.84 -18.00
C ALA A 407 -16.42 -6.93 -19.53
N GLN A 408 -15.34 -7.24 -20.27
CA GLN A 408 -15.32 -7.30 -21.74
C GLN A 408 -16.22 -8.36 -22.39
N PRO A 409 -16.37 -9.60 -21.88
CA PRO A 409 -17.28 -10.60 -22.48
C PRO A 409 -18.77 -10.24 -22.42
N LEU A 410 -19.19 -9.27 -21.59
CA LEU A 410 -20.60 -8.85 -21.47
C LEU A 410 -21.03 -7.75 -22.47
N GLN A 411 -20.08 -7.07 -23.14
CA GLN A 411 -20.37 -5.92 -24.02
C GLN A 411 -20.19 -6.17 -25.52
N ALA A 412 -19.84 -7.39 -25.95
CA ALA A 412 -19.76 -7.75 -27.38
C ALA A 412 -21.12 -7.68 -28.14
N GLN A 413 -22.19 -7.21 -27.49
CA GLN A 413 -23.54 -7.08 -28.06
C GLN A 413 -24.07 -5.64 -28.16
N ALA A 414 -23.28 -4.60 -27.80
CA ALA A 414 -23.70 -3.20 -27.98
C ALA A 414 -22.94 -2.51 -29.14
N PRO A 415 -23.64 -1.86 -30.09
CA PRO A 415 -22.99 -1.15 -31.18
C PRO A 415 -22.68 0.30 -30.78
N THR A 416 -21.41 0.70 -30.66
CA THR A 416 -21.05 2.13 -30.58
C THR A 416 -19.82 2.50 -31.42
N SER A 417 -19.93 3.67 -32.02
CA SER A 417 -19.17 4.22 -33.14
C SER A 417 -17.76 4.73 -32.78
N LEU A 418 -17.42 4.84 -31.49
CA LEU A 418 -16.04 5.14 -31.06
C LEU A 418 -15.12 3.95 -31.36
N TYR A 419 -15.47 2.73 -30.91
CA TYR A 419 -14.63 1.54 -31.06
C TYR A 419 -14.17 1.30 -32.51
N GLN A 420 -15.06 1.47 -33.49
CA GLN A 420 -14.74 1.32 -34.93
C GLN A 420 -13.86 2.44 -35.48
N ARG A 421 -13.97 3.68 -34.98
CA ARG A 421 -13.11 4.80 -35.39
C ARG A 421 -11.66 4.63 -34.94
N PHE A 422 -11.40 3.80 -33.93
CA PHE A 422 -10.09 3.67 -33.29
C PHE A 422 -9.32 2.39 -33.62
N GLN A 423 -9.91 1.40 -34.29
CA GLN A 423 -9.28 0.08 -34.48
C GLN A 423 -7.92 0.11 -35.21
N SER A 424 -7.72 1.00 -36.19
CA SER A 424 -6.47 1.05 -36.97
C SER A 424 -5.30 1.71 -36.20
N GLN A 425 -5.60 2.55 -35.21
CA GLN A 425 -4.62 3.30 -34.41
C GLN A 425 -4.39 2.65 -33.03
N LEU A 426 -5.40 2.00 -32.45
CA LEU A 426 -5.27 1.09 -31.29
C LEU A 426 -4.28 -0.05 -31.58
N LYS A 427 -4.26 -0.53 -32.82
CA LYS A 427 -3.26 -1.51 -33.27
C LYS A 427 -1.84 -0.94 -33.17
N ARG A 428 -1.60 0.33 -33.50
CA ARG A 428 -0.28 0.98 -33.38
C ARG A 428 0.16 1.19 -31.92
N PHE A 429 -0.79 1.49 -31.03
CA PHE A 429 -0.53 1.61 -29.60
C PHE A 429 -0.23 0.24 -28.97
N SER A 430 -1.07 -0.77 -29.27
CA SER A 430 -0.84 -2.16 -28.86
C SER A 430 0.48 -2.71 -29.43
N ASP A 431 0.82 -2.42 -30.68
CA ASP A 431 2.05 -2.87 -31.33
C ASP A 431 3.31 -2.20 -30.73
N ARG A 432 3.19 -1.01 -30.12
CA ARG A 432 4.28 -0.38 -29.36
C ARG A 432 4.45 -1.01 -27.98
N LEU A 433 3.34 -1.27 -27.28
CA LEU A 433 3.35 -1.98 -25.99
C LEU A 433 3.86 -3.43 -26.11
N VAL A 434 3.50 -4.14 -27.18
CA VAL A 434 3.93 -5.54 -27.44
C VAL A 434 5.41 -5.64 -27.81
N ARG A 435 5.99 -4.62 -28.46
CA ARG A 435 7.43 -4.60 -28.79
C ARG A 435 8.34 -4.43 -27.58
N HIS A 436 7.84 -3.95 -26.44
CA HIS A 436 8.60 -3.86 -25.18
C HIS A 436 8.36 -5.05 -24.22
N ASN A 437 7.51 -6.02 -24.60
CA ASN A 437 7.31 -7.26 -23.84
C ASN A 437 8.15 -8.45 -24.37
N HIS A 438 8.92 -8.25 -25.44
CA HIS A 438 9.73 -9.28 -26.11
C HIS A 438 11.24 -9.03 -26.10
N ASP A 439 11.67 -7.88 -25.60
CA ASP A 439 13.06 -7.56 -25.27
C ASP A 439 13.16 -7.37 -23.76
#